data_AF-A0A2D7WJ96-F1
#
_entry.id   AF-A0A2D7WJ96-F1
#
_cell.length_a   1.000
_cell.length_b   1.000
_cell.length_c   1.000
_cell.angle_alpha   90.00
_cell.angle_beta   90.00
_cell.angle_gamma   90.00
#
_symmetry.space_group_name_H-M   'P 1'
#
loop_
_entity.id
_entity.type
_entity.pdbx_description
1 polymer ?
#
loop_
_entity_poly.entity_id
_entity_poly.type
_entity_poly.pdbx_seq_one_letter_code
_entity_poly.pdbx_strand_id
1 'polypeptide(L)'
;MSFENRHRLVYHADLGLFLVLAAPWVNAQLLTLIFSFGNTEVYQGNSALAINAFVGLMGVLGFGLSYLRLSIDDSRIVVARSALVKALAAMWLFYAYACGLSPLFLVLALMDAGALLLLLSSLRRR
;
A
#
# COMPACT_ATOMS: atom_id res chain seq x y z
N MET A 1 20.14 -2.74 14.98
CA MET A 1 19.42 -1.58 14.43
C MET A 1 18.74 -0.83 15.56
N SER A 2 19.07 0.45 15.77
CA SER A 2 18.33 1.29 16.72
C SER A 2 16.85 1.35 16.29
N PHE A 3 15.94 1.43 17.26
CA PHE A 3 14.49 1.51 17.02
C PHE A 3 14.09 2.69 16.11
N GLU A 4 14.93 3.73 16.07
CA GLU A 4 14.75 4.94 15.29
C GLU A 4 14.80 4.70 13.77
N ASN A 5 15.41 3.59 13.30
CA ASN A 5 15.43 3.23 11.88
C ASN A 5 14.28 2.29 11.47
N ARG A 6 13.45 1.82 12.41
CA ARG A 6 12.40 0.83 12.09
C ARG A 6 11.26 1.40 11.23
N HIS A 7 10.94 2.70 11.36
CA HIS A 7 9.92 3.30 10.51
C HIS A 7 10.38 3.47 9.06
N ARG A 8 11.69 3.58 8.79
CA ARG A 8 12.23 3.60 7.42
C ARG A 8 12.01 2.27 6.68
N LEU A 9 11.86 1.18 7.42
CA LEU A 9 11.52 -0.12 6.84
C LEU A 9 10.15 -0.09 6.15
N VAL A 10 9.21 0.72 6.68
CA VAL A 10 7.91 0.96 6.02
C VAL A 10 8.11 1.60 4.65
N TYR A 11 9.05 2.55 4.52
CA TYR A 11 9.27 3.25 3.25
C TYR A 11 9.93 2.35 2.21
N HIS A 12 10.86 1.49 2.64
CA HIS A 12 11.45 0.49 1.77
C HIS A 12 10.44 -0.57 1.34
N ALA A 13 9.55 -1.01 2.25
CA ALA A 13 8.47 -1.93 1.93
C ALA A 13 7.48 -1.31 0.93
N ASP A 14 7.10 -0.04 1.14
CA ASP A 14 6.25 0.71 0.22
C ASP A 14 6.88 0.80 -1.18
N LEU A 15 8.18 1.11 -1.26
CA LEU A 15 8.91 1.19 -2.52
C LEU A 15 8.92 -0.16 -3.26
N GLY A 16 9.15 -1.26 -2.56
CA GLY A 16 9.09 -2.61 -3.13
C GLY A 16 7.68 -2.97 -3.62
N LEU A 17 6.65 -2.69 -2.82
CA LEU A 17 5.26 -2.92 -3.19
C LEU A 17 4.87 -2.12 -4.44
N PHE A 18 5.21 -0.84 -4.48
CA PHE A 18 4.89 0.01 -5.63
C PHE A 18 5.66 -0.39 -6.89
N LEU A 19 6.88 -0.92 -6.75
CA LEU A 19 7.61 -1.50 -7.89
C LEU A 19 6.88 -2.71 -8.47
N VAL A 20 6.38 -3.61 -7.61
CA VAL A 20 5.58 -4.78 -8.00
C VAL A 20 4.30 -4.34 -8.73
N LEU A 21 3.62 -3.31 -8.22
CA LEU A 21 2.41 -2.76 -8.84
C LEU A 21 2.69 -2.00 -10.15
N ALA A 22 3.84 -1.32 -10.26
CA ALA A 22 4.23 -0.60 -11.46
C ALA A 22 4.56 -1.51 -12.65
N ALA A 23 5.02 -2.74 -12.38
CA ALA A 23 5.36 -3.72 -13.40
C ALA A 23 4.09 -4.39 -13.96
N PRO A 24 3.69 -4.13 -15.23
CA PRO A 24 2.35 -4.51 -15.73
C PRO A 24 2.02 -6.00 -15.62
N TRP A 25 2.99 -6.86 -15.95
CA TRP A 25 2.88 -8.32 -15.85
C TRP A 25 2.71 -8.86 -14.41
N VAL A 26 3.41 -8.26 -13.45
CA VAL A 26 3.38 -8.69 -12.05
C VAL A 26 2.13 -8.15 -11.37
N ASN A 27 1.74 -6.90 -11.68
CA ASN A 27 0.48 -6.33 -11.24
C ASN A 27 -0.71 -7.19 -11.66
N ALA A 28 -0.77 -7.61 -12.93
CA ALA A 28 -1.83 -8.46 -13.44
C ALA A 28 -1.90 -9.81 -12.71
N GLN A 29 -0.75 -10.44 -12.45
CA GLN A 29 -0.69 -11.68 -11.67
C GLN A 29 -1.14 -11.48 -10.22
N LEU A 30 -0.68 -10.41 -9.56
CA LEU A 30 -1.03 -10.09 -8.19
C LEU A 30 -2.53 -9.81 -8.05
N LEU A 31 -3.11 -9.02 -8.95
CA LEU A 31 -4.54 -8.75 -8.94
C LEU A 31 -5.37 -9.99 -9.25
N THR A 32 -4.92 -10.83 -10.20
CA THR A 32 -5.55 -12.14 -10.45
C THR A 32 -5.55 -13.00 -9.18
N LEU A 33 -4.43 -13.04 -8.46
CA LEU A 33 -4.33 -13.74 -7.18
C LEU A 33 -5.24 -13.12 -6.12
N ILE A 34 -5.34 -11.79 -6.03
CA ILE A 34 -6.20 -11.12 -5.06
C ILE A 34 -7.67 -11.46 -5.32
N PHE A 35 -8.11 -11.35 -6.57
CA PHE A 35 -9.50 -11.62 -6.93
C PHE A 35 -9.84 -13.11 -7.00
N SER A 36 -8.87 -14.03 -7.10
CA SER A 36 -9.14 -15.47 -7.07
C SER A 36 -9.68 -15.98 -5.73
N PHE A 37 -9.37 -15.28 -4.62
CA PHE A 37 -9.96 -15.54 -3.30
C PHE A 37 -11.27 -14.78 -3.06
N GLY A 38 -11.70 -13.96 -4.01
CA GLY A 38 -12.80 -13.00 -3.85
C GLY A 38 -13.83 -13.07 -4.96
N ASN A 39 -14.41 -11.92 -5.29
CA ASN A 39 -15.40 -11.82 -6.35
C ASN A 39 -14.71 -11.75 -7.72
N THR A 40 -14.65 -12.89 -8.41
CA THR A 40 -14.03 -13.02 -9.72
C THR A 40 -14.83 -12.33 -10.83
N GLU A 41 -16.11 -12.02 -10.64
CA GLU A 41 -16.94 -11.33 -11.65
C GLU A 41 -16.51 -9.87 -11.83
N VAL A 42 -16.06 -9.23 -10.76
CA VAL A 42 -15.57 -7.84 -10.76
C VAL A 42 -14.26 -7.71 -11.56
N TYR A 43 -13.44 -8.76 -11.57
CA TYR A 43 -12.14 -8.78 -12.22
C TYR A 43 -12.16 -9.59 -13.53
N GLN A 44 -13.07 -9.22 -14.43
CA GLN A 44 -13.19 -9.80 -15.78
C GLN A 44 -13.39 -8.74 -16.86
N GLY A 45 -13.09 -9.11 -18.11
CA GLY A 45 -13.33 -8.28 -19.29
C GLY A 45 -12.71 -6.88 -19.19
N ASN A 46 -13.48 -5.86 -19.59
CA ASN A 46 -13.03 -4.46 -19.56
C ASN A 46 -12.76 -3.94 -18.15
N SER A 47 -13.42 -4.48 -17.12
CA SER A 47 -13.23 -4.08 -15.72
C SER A 47 -11.84 -4.49 -15.23
N ALA A 48 -11.38 -5.70 -15.58
CA ALA A 48 -10.02 -6.15 -15.27
C ALA A 48 -8.96 -5.24 -15.93
N LEU A 49 -9.18 -4.83 -17.19
CA LEU A 49 -8.27 -3.93 -17.89
C LEU A 49 -8.18 -2.55 -17.19
N ALA A 50 -9.33 -1.97 -16.83
CA ALA A 50 -9.38 -0.70 -16.13
C ALA A 50 -8.72 -0.77 -14.74
N ILE A 51 -8.97 -1.83 -13.98
CA ILE A 51 -8.36 -2.05 -12.66
C ILE A 51 -6.83 -2.20 -12.81
N ASN A 52 -6.35 -3.01 -13.76
CA ASN A 52 -4.92 -3.16 -14.01
C ASN A 52 -4.24 -1.84 -14.36
N ALA A 53 -4.83 -1.07 -15.28
CA ALA A 53 -4.30 0.22 -15.68
C ALA A 53 -4.26 1.20 -14.51
N PHE A 54 -5.36 1.30 -13.75
CA PHE A 54 -5.44 2.17 -12.58
C PHE A 54 -4.41 1.79 -11.51
N VAL A 55 -4.36 0.52 -11.11
CA VAL A 55 -3.42 0.04 -10.09
C VAL A 55 -1.97 0.20 -10.57
N GLY A 56 -1.70 -0.01 -11.86
CA GLY A 56 -0.37 0.19 -12.44
C GLY A 56 0.08 1.65 -12.39
N LEU A 57 -0.78 2.58 -12.79
CA LEU A 57 -0.51 4.02 -12.70
C LEU A 57 -0.29 4.47 -11.25
N MET A 58 -1.14 4.00 -10.34
CA MET A 58 -0.96 4.26 -8.90
C MET A 58 0.33 3.64 -8.36
N GLY A 59 0.74 2.48 -8.87
CA GLY A 59 2.03 1.86 -8.59
C GLY A 59 3.20 2.73 -8.99
N VAL A 60 3.23 3.24 -10.23
CA VAL A 60 4.28 4.15 -10.72
C VAL A 60 4.35 5.43 -9.90
N LEU A 61 3.20 6.06 -9.64
CA LEU A 61 3.13 7.27 -8.83
C LEU A 61 3.59 7.03 -7.38
N GLY A 62 3.10 5.95 -6.76
CA GLY A 62 3.49 5.55 -5.42
C GLY A 62 4.97 5.24 -5.29
N PHE A 63 5.57 4.62 -6.32
CA PHE A 63 7.00 4.35 -6.38
C PHE A 63 7.80 5.66 -6.40
N GLY A 64 7.46 6.59 -7.28
CA GLY A 64 8.11 7.90 -7.37
C GLY A 64 8.02 8.68 -6.05
N LEU A 65 6.84 8.72 -5.45
CA LEU A 65 6.63 9.40 -4.16
C LEU A 65 7.40 8.74 -3.01
N SER A 66 7.43 7.41 -2.96
CA SER A 66 8.17 6.66 -1.93
C SER A 66 9.69 6.83 -2.08
N TYR A 67 10.18 6.85 -3.32
CA TYR A 67 11.57 7.12 -3.63
C TYR A 67 11.98 8.54 -3.21
N LEU A 68 11.19 9.55 -3.59
CA LEU A 68 11.41 10.94 -3.17
C LEU A 68 11.44 11.06 -1.65
N ARG A 69 10.54 10.36 -0.97
CA ARG A 69 10.45 10.36 0.48
C ARG A 69 11.66 9.76 1.18
N LEU A 70 12.26 8.71 0.63
CA LEU A 70 13.51 8.12 1.15
C LEU A 70 14.69 9.09 1.08
N SER A 71 14.66 10.01 0.10
CA SER A 71 15.68 11.04 -0.11
C SER A 71 15.55 12.25 0.82
N ILE A 72 14.39 12.43 1.47
CA ILE A 72 14.13 13.56 2.37
C ILE A 72 14.51 13.18 3.81
N ASP A 73 15.09 14.13 4.54
CA ASP A 73 15.38 13.96 5.97
C ASP A 73 14.11 13.73 6.78
N ASP A 74 14.18 12.78 7.71
CA ASP A 74 13.03 12.43 8.53
C ASP A 74 12.66 13.60 9.44
N SER A 75 11.52 14.24 9.17
CA SER A 75 10.89 15.24 10.03
C SER A 75 9.58 14.72 10.63
N ARG A 76 9.16 15.28 11.76
CA ARG A 76 7.89 14.91 12.43
C ARG A 76 6.69 15.06 11.48
N ILE A 77 6.71 16.07 10.62
CA ILE A 77 5.65 16.34 9.63
C ILE A 77 5.61 15.23 8.57
N VAL A 78 6.77 14.77 8.07
CA VAL A 78 6.85 13.69 7.07
C VAL A 78 6.31 12.38 7.63
N VAL A 79 6.66 12.04 8.88
CA VAL A 79 6.14 10.83 9.54
C VAL A 79 4.62 10.94 9.78
N ALA A 80 4.12 12.10 10.22
CA ALA A 80 2.70 12.35 10.46
C ALA A 80 1.85 12.24 9.19
N ARG A 81 2.27 12.89 8.09
CA ARG A 81 1.58 12.80 6.79
C ARG A 81 1.43 11.37 6.31
N SER A 82 2.39 10.54 6.66
CA SER A 82 2.45 9.19 6.13
C SER A 82 1.77 8.17 7.01
N ALA A 83 1.72 8.43 8.32
CA ALA A 83 0.75 7.79 9.19
C ALA A 83 -0.66 8.06 8.65
N LEU A 84 -0.99 9.30 8.26
CA LEU A 84 -2.29 9.62 7.67
C LEU A 84 -2.54 8.84 6.37
N VAL A 85 -1.57 8.78 5.46
CA VAL A 85 -1.71 7.97 4.23
C VAL A 85 -1.94 6.49 4.55
N LYS A 86 -1.20 5.91 5.49
CA LYS A 86 -1.40 4.52 5.92
C LYS A 86 -2.76 4.28 6.57
N ALA A 87 -3.27 5.24 7.35
CA ALA A 87 -4.61 5.16 7.93
C ALA A 87 -5.71 5.17 6.85
N LEU A 88 -5.59 6.06 5.86
CA LEU A 88 -6.53 6.11 4.73
C LEU A 88 -6.46 4.85 3.87
N ALA A 89 -5.25 4.34 3.61
CA ALA A 89 -5.08 3.10 2.86
C ALA A 89 -5.68 1.89 3.59
N ALA A 90 -5.41 1.74 4.90
CA ALA A 90 -6.01 0.70 5.73
C ALA A 90 -7.54 0.78 5.73
N MET A 91 -8.10 1.99 5.86
CA MET A 91 -9.55 2.20 5.83
C MET A 91 -10.16 1.84 4.47
N TRP A 92 -9.52 2.25 3.37
CA TRP A 92 -9.97 1.92 2.02
C TRP A 92 -9.92 0.42 1.75
N LEU A 93 -8.83 -0.26 2.13
CA LEU A 93 -8.67 -1.71 1.98
C LEU A 93 -9.69 -2.46 2.85
N PHE A 94 -9.96 -1.99 4.07
CA PHE A 94 -10.99 -2.56 4.92
C PHE A 94 -12.39 -2.39 4.32
N TYR A 95 -12.68 -1.23 3.72
CA TYR A 95 -13.93 -1.00 3.02
C TYR A 95 -14.08 -1.94 1.80
N ALA A 96 -13.03 -2.12 1.00
CA ALA A 96 -13.00 -3.07 -0.11
C ALA A 96 -13.29 -4.51 0.36
N TYR A 97 -12.75 -4.91 1.51
CA TYR A 97 -13.10 -6.18 2.15
C TYR A 97 -14.57 -6.23 2.59
N ALA A 98 -15.08 -5.18 3.23
CA ALA A 98 -16.47 -5.11 3.68
C ALA A 98 -17.48 -5.16 2.53
N CYS A 99 -17.10 -4.66 1.34
CA CYS A 99 -17.86 -4.81 0.09
C CYS A 99 -17.79 -6.22 -0.52
N GLY A 100 -17.03 -7.15 0.07
CA GLY A 100 -16.91 -8.53 -0.39
C GLY A 100 -16.01 -8.71 -1.62
N LEU A 101 -15.12 -7.76 -1.93
CA LEU A 101 -14.27 -7.85 -3.13
C LEU A 101 -13.25 -8.99 -3.04
N SER A 102 -12.55 -9.10 -1.90
CA SER A 102 -11.63 -10.20 -1.60
C SER A 102 -11.23 -10.19 -0.12
N PRO A 103 -11.09 -11.36 0.53
CA PRO A 103 -10.53 -11.46 1.88
C PRO A 103 -9.06 -11.00 1.95
N LEU A 104 -8.31 -11.03 0.84
CA LEU A 104 -6.93 -10.53 0.85
C LEU A 104 -6.85 -9.01 1.12
N PHE A 105 -7.91 -8.25 0.83
CA PHE A 105 -7.96 -6.84 1.21
C PHE A 105 -7.95 -6.63 2.73
N LEU A 106 -8.49 -7.56 3.51
CA LEU A 106 -8.38 -7.52 4.98
C LEU A 106 -6.93 -7.72 5.43
N VAL A 107 -6.22 -8.69 4.83
CA VAL A 107 -4.81 -8.95 5.13
C VAL A 107 -3.98 -7.70 4.83
N LEU A 108 -4.18 -7.09 3.65
CA LEU A 108 -3.50 -5.86 3.26
C LEU A 108 -3.86 -4.70 4.21
N ALA A 109 -5.12 -4.56 4.61
CA ALA A 109 -5.56 -3.54 5.57
C ALA A 109 -4.86 -3.70 6.93
N LEU A 110 -4.69 -4.93 7.41
CA LEU A 110 -3.97 -5.23 8.65
C LEU A 110 -2.48 -4.90 8.53
N MET A 111 -1.85 -5.17 7.38
CA MET A 111 -0.46 -4.78 7.13
C MET A 111 -0.28 -3.26 7.17
N ASP A 112 -1.19 -2.49 6.54
CA ASP A 112 -1.15 -1.04 6.58
C ASP A 112 -1.48 -0.48 7.98
N ALA A 113 -2.38 -1.11 8.74
CA ALA A 113 -2.62 -0.78 10.14
C ALA A 113 -1.38 -1.05 11.01
N GLY A 114 -0.65 -2.14 10.77
CA GLY A 114 0.63 -2.42 11.42
C GLY A 114 1.68 -1.36 11.11
N ALA A 115 1.81 -0.96 9.84
CA ALA A 115 2.69 0.13 9.42
C ALA A 115 2.31 1.47 10.06
N LEU A 116 1.01 1.77 10.16
CA LEU A 116 0.49 2.94 10.86
C LEU A 116 0.93 2.95 12.33
N LEU A 117 0.79 1.84 13.05
CA LEU A 117 1.21 1.73 14.46
C LEU A 117 2.71 1.99 14.63
N LEU A 118 3.54 1.48 13.72
CA LEU A 118 4.98 1.75 13.72
C LEU A 118 5.27 3.25 13.54
N LEU A 119 4.58 3.91 12.60
CA LEU A 119 4.74 5.36 12.35
C LEU A 119 4.26 6.21 13.53
N LEU A 120 3.12 5.86 14.14
CA LEU A 120 2.61 6.52 15.34
C LEU A 120 3.57 6.34 16.54
N SER A 121 4.15 5.16 16.69
CA SER A 121 5.14 4.91 17.74
C SER A 121 6.42 5.75 17.56
N SER A 122 6.82 6.00 16.31
CA SER A 122 7.95 6.87 15.96
C SER A 122 7.63 8.34 16.26
N LEU A 123 6.42 8.81 15.93
CA LEU A 123 5.96 10.18 16.25
C LEU A 123 5.88 10.47 17.75
N ARG A 124 5.47 9.50 18.56
CA ARG A 124 5.36 9.69 20.02
C ARG A 124 6.72 9.87 20.69
N ARG A 125 7.79 9.37 20.07
CA ARG A 125 9.16 9.39 20.62
C ARG A 125 10.02 10.55 20.11
N ARG A 126 9.54 11.29 19.10
CA ARG A 126 10.15 12.51 18.55
C ARG A 126 9.39 13.75 19.02
#